data_AF-A0A8B7D683-F1
#
_entry.id   AF-A0A8B7D683-F1
#
_cell.length_a   1.000
_cell.length_b   1.000
_cell.length_c   1.000
_cell.angle_alpha   90.00
_cell.angle_beta   90.00
_cell.angle_gamma   90.00
#
_symmetry.space_group_name_H-M   'P 1'
#
loop_
_entity.id
_entity.type
_entity.pdbx_description
1 polymer ?
#
loop_
_entity_poly.entity_id
_entity_poly.type
_entity_poly.pdbx_seq_one_letter_code
_entity_poly.pdbx_strand_id
1 'polypeptide(L)'
;MHWGLVPSWHKGCPKTFAFNMINARLDTLTNKKSFMNILQKGQRCIVLADGFYEWQTIGTKKQPYYIHLKDDIKPQPDTEEKQMLTMAGLFDKHSSEEGEIYTYTIITVDASDTFKVLHDRMPAILNSPDAVDKWLDTTSVTWENALKLLLPLDCLQWYPVSTFVNNVRHDSSSCLKRIDENDGARKSRSCLLMHNWLKVSDTNSSSSNRVCDAPSVSSNKISDITSELSTETHKPPSKKRKL
;
A
#
# COMPACT_ATOMS: atom_id res chain seq x y z
N MET A 1 -22.27 7.85 -8.63
CA MET A 1 -22.29 8.13 -7.18
C MET A 1 -21.25 9.20 -6.88
N HIS A 2 -21.45 10.03 -5.86
CA HIS A 2 -20.48 11.05 -5.45
C HIS A 2 -19.46 10.48 -4.45
N TRP A 3 -18.18 10.78 -4.63
CA TRP A 3 -17.14 10.36 -3.69
C TRP A 3 -17.11 11.28 -2.47
N GLY A 4 -17.17 10.69 -1.28
CA GLY A 4 -17.39 11.40 -0.03
C GLY A 4 -18.75 11.01 0.53
N LEU A 5 -18.76 9.98 1.38
CA LEU A 5 -19.98 9.39 1.91
C LEU A 5 -20.76 10.40 2.79
N VAL A 6 -22.03 10.60 2.46
CA VAL A 6 -22.99 11.32 3.30
C VAL A 6 -23.96 10.30 3.88
N PRO A 7 -23.90 10.05 5.20
CA PRO A 7 -24.78 9.07 5.82
C PRO A 7 -26.26 9.45 5.72
N SER A 8 -27.12 8.45 5.58
CA SER A 8 -28.59 8.59 5.51
C SER A 8 -29.22 9.28 6.73
N TRP A 9 -28.54 9.33 7.88
CA TRP A 9 -29.03 10.01 9.09
C TRP A 9 -28.76 11.52 9.09
N HIS A 10 -27.88 12.02 8.22
CA HIS A 10 -27.65 13.46 8.10
C HIS A 10 -28.93 14.14 7.61
N LYS A 11 -29.30 15.26 8.22
CA LYS A 11 -30.57 15.98 7.92
C LYS A 11 -30.37 17.28 7.15
N GLY A 12 -29.11 17.68 6.90
CA GLY A 12 -28.79 18.91 6.18
C GLY A 12 -28.46 18.65 4.72
N CYS A 13 -28.11 19.71 3.98
CA CYS A 13 -27.62 19.58 2.61
C CYS A 13 -26.39 18.64 2.57
N PRO A 14 -26.32 17.68 1.62
CA PRO A 14 -25.15 16.82 1.43
C PRO A 14 -23.86 17.61 1.28
N LYS A 15 -23.92 18.76 0.60
CA LYS A 15 -22.76 19.64 0.33
C LYS A 15 -22.19 20.29 1.58
N THR A 16 -22.99 20.39 2.66
CA THR A 16 -22.58 21.01 3.92
C THR A 16 -22.13 19.98 4.95
N PHE A 17 -22.08 18.70 4.60
CA PHE A 17 -21.58 17.67 5.51
C PHE A 17 -20.08 17.83 5.71
N ALA A 18 -19.68 18.27 6.91
CA ALA A 18 -18.31 18.69 7.21
C ALA A 18 -17.30 17.52 7.26
N PHE A 19 -17.76 16.29 7.48
CA PHE A 19 -16.88 15.14 7.57
C PHE A 19 -16.61 14.58 6.19
N ASN A 20 -15.38 14.74 5.70
CA ASN A 20 -14.96 14.19 4.42
C ASN A 20 -14.76 12.66 4.52
N MET A 21 -15.85 11.90 4.39
CA MET A 21 -15.84 10.43 4.48
C MET A 21 -15.48 9.78 3.13
N ILE A 22 -14.35 10.16 2.56
CA ILE A 22 -13.83 9.61 1.29
C ILE A 22 -13.24 8.20 1.45
N ASN A 23 -12.72 7.90 2.64
CA ASN A 23 -12.10 6.62 2.98
C ASN A 23 -12.68 6.03 4.27
N ALA A 24 -12.78 4.71 4.32
CA ALA A 24 -13.21 3.93 5.47
C ALA A 24 -12.16 2.88 5.79
N ARG A 25 -11.52 2.96 6.97
CA ARG A 25 -10.49 2.00 7.35
C ARG A 25 -11.13 0.68 7.78
N LEU A 26 -10.66 -0.44 7.22
CA LEU A 26 -11.19 -1.77 7.52
C LEU A 26 -11.14 -2.11 9.02
N ASP A 27 -10.06 -1.76 9.70
CA ASP A 27 -9.79 -2.01 11.13
C ASP A 27 -10.84 -1.42 12.09
N THR A 28 -11.44 -0.30 11.72
CA THR A 28 -12.39 0.47 12.53
C THR A 28 -13.78 0.54 11.89
N LEU A 29 -13.95 -0.12 10.75
CA LEU A 29 -15.16 -0.09 9.92
C LEU A 29 -16.39 -0.52 10.71
N THR A 30 -16.30 -1.65 11.41
CA THR A 30 -17.39 -2.27 12.17
C THR A 30 -17.71 -1.54 13.47
N ASN A 31 -16.74 -0.82 14.03
CA ASN A 31 -16.90 -0.04 15.26
C ASN A 31 -17.64 1.29 15.03
N LYS A 32 -17.71 1.76 13.78
CA LYS A 32 -18.35 3.02 13.40
C LYS A 32 -19.77 2.77 12.93
N LYS A 33 -20.76 3.24 13.70
CA LYS A 33 -22.19 3.07 13.39
C LYS A 33 -22.58 3.50 11.98
N SER A 34 -21.99 4.56 11.45
CA SER A 34 -22.24 5.02 10.07
C SER A 34 -21.92 3.96 9.02
N PHE A 35 -20.81 3.25 9.14
CA PHE A 35 -20.42 2.19 8.21
C PHE A 35 -21.09 0.86 8.54
N MET A 36 -21.29 0.56 9.83
CA MET A 36 -21.97 -0.67 10.24
C MET A 36 -23.39 -0.77 9.67
N ASN A 37 -24.16 0.32 9.73
CA ASN A 37 -25.51 0.34 9.16
C ASN A 37 -25.51 0.06 7.64
N ILE A 38 -24.50 0.57 6.92
CA ILE A 38 -24.33 0.37 5.48
C ILE A 38 -24.00 -1.09 5.15
N LEU A 39 -23.09 -1.70 5.93
CA LEU A 39 -22.75 -3.13 5.79
C LEU A 39 -23.97 -4.03 6.01
N GLN A 40 -24.76 -3.74 7.05
CA GLN A 40 -25.97 -4.51 7.37
C GLN A 40 -27.05 -4.40 6.29
N LYS A 41 -27.15 -3.25 5.61
CA LYS A 41 -28.05 -3.05 4.46
C LYS A 41 -27.52 -3.68 3.16
N GLY A 42 -26.30 -4.20 3.16
CA GLY A 42 -25.66 -4.72 1.95
C GLY A 42 -25.28 -3.64 0.94
N GLN A 43 -25.10 -2.37 1.33
CA GLN A 43 -24.75 -1.30 0.38
C GLN A 43 -23.25 -1.30 0.06
N ARG A 44 -22.80 -2.39 -0.57
CA ARG A 44 -21.43 -2.62 -1.04
C ARG A 44 -21.35 -2.29 -2.54
N CYS A 45 -20.25 -1.69 -2.98
CA CYS A 45 -20.03 -1.36 -4.39
C CYS A 45 -18.57 -1.62 -4.80
N ILE A 46 -18.33 -1.65 -6.10
CA ILE A 46 -16.99 -1.60 -6.69
C ILE A 46 -16.75 -0.18 -7.20
N VAL A 47 -15.64 0.41 -6.76
CA VAL A 47 -15.14 1.68 -7.28
C VAL A 47 -14.12 1.36 -8.37
N LEU A 48 -14.38 1.84 -9.58
CA LEU A 48 -13.53 1.65 -10.75
C LEU A 48 -12.60 2.85 -10.94
N ALA A 49 -11.35 2.58 -11.29
CA ALA A 49 -10.40 3.60 -11.69
C ALA A 49 -9.32 3.02 -12.62
N ASP A 50 -8.69 3.86 -13.44
CA ASP A 50 -7.46 3.46 -14.16
C ASP A 50 -6.27 3.27 -13.21
N GLY A 51 -6.36 3.92 -12.04
CA GLY A 51 -5.35 4.01 -11.00
C GLY A 51 -5.71 5.12 -10.01
N PHE A 52 -4.83 5.38 -9.04
CA PHE A 52 -4.96 6.45 -8.07
C PHE A 52 -3.63 7.17 -7.86
N TYR A 53 -3.66 8.30 -7.16
CA TYR A 53 -2.46 9.06 -6.85
C TYR A 53 -2.13 8.96 -5.36
N GLU A 54 -0.84 8.95 -5.02
CA GLU A 54 -0.36 9.06 -3.65
C GLU A 54 0.88 9.96 -3.61
N TRP A 55 1.05 10.70 -2.51
CA TRP A 55 2.14 11.66 -2.36
C TRP A 55 3.14 11.19 -1.32
N GLN A 56 4.31 10.73 -1.78
CA GLN A 56 5.42 10.40 -0.89
C GLN A 56 6.08 11.68 -0.39
N THR A 57 6.35 11.75 0.91
CA THR A 57 7.09 12.88 1.50
C THR A 57 8.59 12.60 1.41
N ILE A 58 9.31 13.42 0.64
CA ILE A 58 10.76 13.34 0.45
C ILE A 58 11.38 14.64 0.97
N GLY A 59 11.95 14.59 2.17
CA GLY A 59 12.40 15.78 2.89
C GLY A 59 11.22 16.73 3.17
N THR A 60 11.25 17.94 2.59
CA THR A 60 10.18 18.95 2.73
C THR A 60 9.19 18.96 1.57
N LYS A 61 9.43 18.16 0.52
CA LYS A 61 8.61 18.13 -0.70
C LYS A 61 7.73 16.88 -0.73
N LYS A 62 6.60 17.00 -1.42
CA LYS A 62 5.72 15.87 -1.74
C LYS A 62 5.85 15.51 -3.21
N GLN A 63 6.27 14.29 -3.49
CA GLN A 63 6.36 13.72 -4.83
C GLN A 63 5.09 12.92 -5.12
N PRO A 64 4.24 13.32 -6.09
CA PRO A 64 3.11 12.51 -6.51
C PRO A 64 3.57 11.29 -7.30
N TYR A 65 2.96 10.15 -7.01
CA TYR A 65 3.06 8.92 -7.77
C TYR A 65 1.70 8.58 -8.36
N TYR A 66 1.68 8.07 -9.58
CA TYR A 66 0.51 7.41 -10.14
C TYR A 66 0.65 5.91 -9.91
N ILE A 67 -0.38 5.31 -9.33
CA ILE A 67 -0.41 3.91 -8.91
C ILE A 67 -1.52 3.19 -9.67
N HIS A 68 -1.19 2.04 -10.23
CA HIS A 68 -2.12 1.22 -11.01
C HIS A 68 -1.83 -0.27 -10.85
N LEU A 69 -2.72 -1.12 -11.36
CA LEU A 69 -2.46 -2.56 -11.44
C LEU A 69 -1.21 -2.85 -12.28
N LYS A 70 -0.45 -3.87 -11.88
CA LYS A 70 0.67 -4.39 -12.67
C LYS A 70 0.20 -4.78 -14.07
N ASP A 71 1.04 -4.53 -15.08
CA ASP A 71 0.67 -4.69 -16.49
C ASP A 71 0.49 -6.16 -16.90
N ASP A 72 1.01 -7.10 -16.11
CA ASP A 72 0.79 -8.55 -16.25
C ASP A 72 -0.58 -9.01 -15.74
N ILE A 73 -1.32 -8.17 -15.00
CA ILE A 73 -2.69 -8.43 -14.58
C ILE A 73 -3.64 -7.94 -15.68
N LYS A 74 -4.12 -8.89 -16.48
CA LYS A 74 -5.02 -8.64 -17.60
C LYS A 74 -6.43 -9.23 -17.35
N PRO A 75 -7.49 -8.64 -17.94
CA PRO A 75 -8.84 -9.20 -17.84
C PRO A 75 -8.93 -10.58 -18.51
N GLN A 76 -8.17 -10.77 -19.58
CA GLN A 76 -8.04 -12.02 -20.32
C GLN A 76 -6.58 -12.24 -20.74
N PRO A 77 -6.10 -13.49 -20.88
CA PRO A 77 -4.71 -13.75 -21.24
C PRO A 77 -4.26 -13.13 -22.57
N ASP A 78 -5.16 -13.10 -23.56
CA ASP A 78 -4.84 -12.73 -24.94
C ASP A 78 -5.30 -11.31 -25.32
N THR A 79 -5.74 -10.49 -24.36
CA THR A 79 -6.16 -9.11 -24.64
C THR A 79 -5.03 -8.10 -24.41
N GLU A 80 -5.05 -7.01 -25.18
CA GLU A 80 -4.23 -5.83 -24.92
C GLU A 80 -4.96 -4.80 -24.05
N GLU A 81 -6.21 -5.08 -23.66
CA GLU A 81 -6.95 -4.24 -22.75
C GLU A 81 -6.33 -4.25 -21.35
N LYS A 82 -6.16 -3.05 -20.81
CA LYS A 82 -5.68 -2.87 -19.44
C LYS A 82 -6.79 -3.18 -18.44
N GLN A 83 -6.50 -3.99 -17.43
CA GLN A 83 -7.42 -4.22 -16.33
C GLN A 83 -7.62 -2.93 -15.53
N MET A 84 -8.87 -2.52 -15.33
CA MET A 84 -9.20 -1.43 -14.42
C MET A 84 -9.00 -1.86 -12.98
N LEU A 85 -8.58 -0.91 -12.14
CA LEU A 85 -8.50 -1.08 -10.70
C LEU A 85 -9.92 -1.18 -10.12
N THR A 86 -10.17 -2.26 -9.41
CA THR A 86 -11.43 -2.57 -8.72
C THR A 86 -11.22 -2.44 -7.22
N MET A 87 -11.77 -1.39 -6.62
CA MET A 87 -11.64 -1.13 -5.18
C MET A 87 -12.95 -1.40 -4.47
N ALA A 88 -12.89 -2.08 -3.32
CA ALA A 88 -14.04 -2.30 -2.46
C ALA A 88 -14.51 -0.96 -1.89
N GLY A 89 -15.77 -0.62 -2.16
CA GLY A 89 -16.43 0.57 -1.64
C GLY A 89 -17.69 0.24 -0.86
N LEU A 90 -18.12 1.21 -0.07
CA LEU A 90 -19.42 1.25 0.56
C LEU A 90 -20.17 2.48 0.06
N PHE A 91 -21.49 2.36 -0.10
CA PHE A 91 -22.32 3.50 -0.49
C PHE A 91 -23.50 3.68 0.48
N ASP A 92 -24.03 4.89 0.54
CA ASP A 92 -25.32 5.15 1.19
C ASP A 92 -26.18 6.05 0.31
N LYS A 93 -27.48 5.95 0.54
CA LYS A 93 -28.49 6.81 -0.07
C LYS A 93 -28.90 7.86 0.95
N HIS A 94 -28.61 9.10 0.65
CA HIS A 94 -29.10 10.24 1.42
C HIS A 94 -30.29 10.85 0.68
N SER A 95 -31.39 11.09 1.40
CA SER A 95 -32.62 11.67 0.85
C SER A 95 -32.85 13.03 1.49
N SER A 96 -33.07 14.06 0.67
CA SER A 96 -33.33 15.44 1.07
C SER A 96 -34.50 16.03 0.27
N GLU A 97 -34.92 17.25 0.60
CA GLU A 97 -35.93 17.99 -0.18
C GLU A 97 -35.50 18.22 -1.65
N GLU A 98 -34.19 18.26 -1.92
CA GLU A 98 -33.61 18.41 -3.26
C GLU A 98 -33.55 17.09 -4.04
N GLY A 99 -33.91 15.97 -3.41
CA GLY A 99 -33.90 14.63 -4.00
C GLY A 99 -32.97 13.64 -3.30
N GLU A 100 -32.79 12.48 -3.94
CA GLU A 100 -31.92 11.41 -3.47
C GLU A 100 -30.53 11.51 -4.08
N ILE A 101 -29.50 11.35 -3.24
CA ILE A 101 -28.10 11.32 -3.67
C ILE A 101 -27.45 10.01 -3.19
N TYR A 102 -26.75 9.36 -4.10
CA TYR A 102 -25.92 8.20 -3.79
C TYR A 102 -24.47 8.66 -3.64
N THR A 103 -23.91 8.42 -2.47
CA THR A 103 -22.53 8.77 -2.14
C THR A 103 -21.76 7.52 -1.75
N TYR A 104 -20.45 7.52 -1.91
CA TYR A 104 -19.61 6.37 -1.62
C TYR A 104 -18.31 6.74 -0.92
N THR A 105 -17.72 5.74 -0.26
CA THR A 105 -16.39 5.75 0.34
C THR A 105 -15.59 4.56 -0.19
N ILE A 106 -14.28 4.71 -0.30
CA ILE A 106 -13.36 3.60 -0.60
C ILE A 106 -12.95 2.94 0.72
N ILE A 107 -12.93 1.61 0.80
CA ILE A 107 -12.37 0.90 1.94
C ILE A 107 -10.85 0.88 1.80
N THR A 108 -10.14 1.16 2.90
CA THR A 108 -8.68 1.05 2.95
C THR A 108 -8.26 -0.09 3.88
N VAL A 109 -7.14 -0.72 3.56
CA VAL A 109 -6.43 -1.73 4.36
C VAL A 109 -5.02 -1.24 4.69
N ASP A 110 -4.30 -1.97 5.54
CA ASP A 110 -2.87 -1.71 5.71
C ASP A 110 -2.16 -1.87 4.38
N ALA A 111 -1.11 -1.08 4.14
CA ALA A 111 -0.31 -1.25 2.93
C ALA A 111 0.40 -2.60 2.92
N SER A 112 0.50 -3.21 1.74
CA SER A 112 1.41 -4.34 1.53
C SER A 112 2.87 -3.92 1.73
N ASP A 113 3.76 -4.88 1.95
CA ASP A 113 5.16 -4.57 2.24
C ASP A 113 5.84 -3.81 1.10
N THR A 114 5.47 -4.08 -0.14
CA THR A 114 5.98 -3.33 -1.29
C THR A 114 5.43 -1.90 -1.34
N PHE A 115 4.16 -1.70 -0.96
CA PHE A 115 3.50 -0.40 -1.03
C PHE A 115 3.84 0.54 0.13
N LYS A 116 4.29 0.00 1.27
CA LYS A 116 4.67 0.78 2.48
C LYS A 116 5.72 1.85 2.23
N VAL A 117 6.51 1.72 1.16
CA VAL A 117 7.48 2.74 0.76
C VAL A 117 6.82 4.08 0.39
N LEU A 118 5.56 4.04 -0.10
CA LEU A 118 4.79 5.23 -0.48
C LEU A 118 3.88 5.71 0.66
N HIS A 119 3.12 4.79 1.27
CA HIS A 119 2.13 5.12 2.30
C HIS A 119 1.83 3.89 3.19
N ASP A 120 1.40 4.11 4.42
CA ASP A 120 1.04 3.04 5.39
C ASP A 120 -0.31 2.35 5.09
N ARG A 121 -1.04 2.83 4.09
CA ARG A 121 -2.41 2.39 3.76
C ARG A 121 -2.55 2.28 2.25
N MET A 122 -3.44 1.40 1.82
CA MET A 122 -3.82 1.25 0.43
C MET A 122 -5.32 1.00 0.29
N PRO A 123 -5.94 1.25 -0.88
CA PRO A 123 -7.29 0.80 -1.15
C PRO A 123 -7.41 -0.72 -1.03
N ALA A 124 -8.56 -1.21 -0.58
CA ALA A 124 -8.87 -2.63 -0.58
C ALA A 124 -9.20 -3.07 -2.02
N ILE A 125 -8.26 -3.75 -2.69
CA ILE A 125 -8.36 -4.13 -4.10
C ILE A 125 -8.97 -5.53 -4.24
N LEU A 126 -9.85 -5.71 -5.23
CA LEU A 126 -10.51 -6.98 -5.55
C LEU A 126 -10.06 -7.45 -6.95
N ASN A 127 -8.91 -8.12 -7.03
CA ASN A 127 -8.22 -8.40 -8.29
C ASN A 127 -8.68 -9.67 -9.05
N SER A 128 -9.79 -10.29 -8.64
CA SER A 128 -10.36 -11.45 -9.34
C SER A 128 -11.86 -11.29 -9.55
N PRO A 129 -12.42 -11.83 -10.66
CA PRO A 129 -13.87 -11.81 -10.89
C PRO A 129 -14.65 -12.43 -9.72
N ASP A 130 -14.18 -13.56 -9.18
CA ASP A 130 -14.80 -14.23 -8.03
C ASP A 130 -14.82 -13.35 -6.76
N ALA A 131 -13.75 -12.59 -6.50
CA ALA A 131 -13.72 -11.67 -5.36
C ALA A 131 -14.69 -10.49 -5.55
N VAL A 132 -14.80 -9.99 -6.78
CA VAL A 132 -15.77 -8.94 -7.16
C VAL A 132 -17.20 -9.46 -6.99
N ASP A 133 -17.50 -10.65 -7.50
CA ASP A 133 -18.83 -11.26 -7.43
C ASP A 133 -19.24 -11.52 -5.97
N LYS A 134 -18.35 -12.11 -5.16
CA LYS A 134 -18.59 -12.32 -3.73
C LYS A 134 -18.76 -11.01 -2.96
N TRP A 135 -18.02 -9.97 -3.35
CA TRP A 135 -18.18 -8.65 -2.75
C TRP A 135 -19.54 -8.04 -3.10
N LEU A 136 -20.04 -8.21 -4.32
CA LEU A 136 -21.33 -7.68 -4.75
C LEU A 136 -22.53 -8.54 -4.33
N ASP A 137 -22.34 -9.84 -4.07
CA ASP A 137 -23.42 -10.73 -3.64
C ASP A 137 -23.84 -10.47 -2.19
N THR A 138 -24.83 -9.60 -2.01
CA THR A 138 -25.39 -9.27 -0.70
C THR A 138 -26.47 -10.25 -0.25
N THR A 139 -26.84 -11.21 -1.10
CA THR A 139 -27.89 -12.19 -0.83
C THR A 139 -27.31 -13.43 -0.18
N SER A 140 -26.22 -13.97 -0.73
CA SER A 140 -25.60 -15.21 -0.25
C SER A 140 -24.35 -14.97 0.60
N VAL A 141 -23.66 -13.83 0.42
CA VAL A 141 -22.44 -13.50 1.17
C VAL A 141 -22.75 -12.48 2.26
N THR A 142 -22.65 -12.93 3.52
CA THR A 142 -22.79 -12.05 4.68
C THR A 142 -21.70 -10.97 4.68
N TRP A 143 -21.98 -9.83 5.30
CA TRP A 143 -21.00 -8.74 5.34
C TRP A 143 -19.71 -9.16 6.05
N GLU A 144 -19.76 -10.02 7.08
CA GLU A 144 -18.58 -10.56 7.77
C GLU A 144 -17.69 -11.36 6.82
N ASN A 145 -18.29 -12.19 5.97
CA ASN A 145 -17.55 -13.00 5.00
C ASN A 145 -17.03 -12.14 3.85
N ALA A 146 -17.78 -11.12 3.41
CA ALA A 146 -17.33 -10.17 2.41
C ALA A 146 -16.09 -9.38 2.90
N LEU A 147 -16.05 -8.95 4.16
CA LEU A 147 -14.89 -8.24 4.72
C LEU A 147 -13.61 -9.10 4.76
N LYS A 148 -13.73 -10.43 4.87
CA LYS A 148 -12.57 -11.35 4.84
C LYS A 148 -11.87 -11.40 3.48
N LEU A 149 -12.54 -10.93 2.41
CA LEU A 149 -11.93 -10.80 1.09
C LEU A 149 -10.92 -9.64 1.03
N LEU A 150 -11.01 -8.69 1.97
CA LEU A 150 -10.28 -7.43 1.91
C LEU A 150 -8.93 -7.56 2.62
N LEU A 151 -7.94 -8.04 1.87
CA LEU A 151 -6.56 -8.20 2.32
C LEU A 151 -5.63 -7.26 1.52
N PRO A 152 -4.48 -6.85 2.09
CA PRO A 152 -3.44 -6.19 1.31
C PRO A 152 -2.95 -7.10 0.19
N LEU A 153 -2.80 -6.54 -1.02
CA LEU A 153 -2.35 -7.29 -2.21
C LEU A 153 -1.14 -6.63 -2.85
N ASP A 154 -0.13 -7.43 -3.20
CA ASP A 154 1.03 -6.98 -3.99
C ASP A 154 0.74 -7.01 -5.50
N CYS A 155 -0.36 -6.37 -5.91
CA CYS A 155 -0.84 -6.29 -7.30
C CYS A 155 -0.63 -4.92 -7.95
N LEU A 156 -0.04 -3.97 -7.21
CA LEU A 156 0.16 -2.60 -7.66
C LEU A 156 1.58 -2.37 -8.18
N GLN A 157 1.70 -1.42 -9.09
CA GLN A 157 2.94 -0.77 -9.49
C GLN A 157 2.71 0.74 -9.61
N TRP A 158 3.78 1.51 -9.63
CA TRP A 158 3.71 2.96 -9.65
C TRP A 158 4.90 3.59 -10.34
N TYR A 159 4.73 4.86 -10.71
CA TYR A 159 5.81 5.71 -11.23
C TYR A 159 5.58 7.15 -10.79
N PRO A 160 6.65 7.95 -10.61
CA PRO A 160 6.52 9.36 -10.25
C PRO A 160 5.89 10.15 -11.41
N VAL A 161 5.01 11.09 -11.07
CA VAL A 161 4.38 12.01 -12.02
C VAL A 161 4.70 13.46 -11.68
N SER A 162 4.40 14.35 -12.62
CA SER A 162 4.55 15.79 -12.42
C SER A 162 3.64 16.32 -11.30
N THR A 163 4.09 17.36 -10.58
CA THR A 163 3.26 18.13 -9.64
C THR A 163 2.08 18.83 -10.29
N PHE A 164 1.96 18.76 -11.62
CA PHE A 164 0.79 19.22 -12.38
C PHE A 164 -0.52 18.64 -11.82
N VAL A 165 -0.53 17.39 -11.34
CA VAL A 165 -1.71 16.73 -10.75
C VAL A 165 -2.18 17.37 -9.43
N ASN A 166 -1.35 18.17 -8.76
CA ASN A 166 -1.70 18.76 -7.46
C ASN A 166 -2.87 19.75 -7.54
N ASN A 167 -3.14 20.31 -8.73
CA ASN A 167 -4.28 21.20 -8.93
C ASN A 167 -5.48 20.41 -9.45
N VAL A 168 -6.51 20.27 -8.62
CA VAL A 168 -7.75 19.53 -8.93
C VAL A 168 -8.51 20.04 -10.16
N ARG A 169 -8.19 21.24 -10.67
CA ARG A 169 -8.77 21.76 -11.92
C ARG A 169 -8.10 21.20 -13.18
N HIS A 170 -6.96 20.52 -13.04
CA HIS A 170 -6.25 19.93 -14.15
C HIS A 170 -6.79 18.53 -14.44
N ASP A 171 -7.44 18.39 -15.59
CA ASP A 171 -8.00 17.12 -16.07
C ASP A 171 -7.50 16.86 -17.50
N SER A 172 -6.33 16.25 -17.61
CA SER A 172 -5.72 15.90 -18.89
C SER A 172 -4.67 14.81 -18.72
N SER A 173 -4.23 14.21 -19.83
CA SER A 173 -3.16 13.21 -19.87
C SER A 173 -1.83 13.69 -19.27
N SER A 174 -1.63 15.01 -19.14
CA SER A 174 -0.46 15.59 -18.48
C SER A 174 -0.37 15.23 -16.99
N CYS A 175 -1.48 14.87 -16.34
CA CYS A 175 -1.49 14.38 -14.95
C CYS A 175 -0.79 13.01 -14.80
N LEU A 176 -0.74 12.22 -15.88
CA LEU A 176 -0.12 10.90 -15.92
C LEU A 176 1.31 10.94 -16.50
N LYS A 177 1.82 12.12 -16.86
CA LYS A 177 3.14 12.24 -17.48
C LYS A 177 4.22 11.79 -16.49
N ARG A 178 4.87 10.67 -16.81
CA ARG A 178 6.02 10.15 -16.08
C ARG A 178 7.12 11.21 -16.00
N ILE A 179 7.77 11.30 -14.86
CA ILE A 179 9.01 12.09 -14.69
C ILE A 179 10.14 11.18 -14.27
N ASP A 180 11.38 11.58 -14.52
CA ASP A 180 12.52 10.89 -13.91
C ASP A 180 12.59 11.26 -12.43
N GLU A 181 12.86 10.30 -11.55
CA GLU A 181 13.00 10.55 -10.10
C GLU A 181 14.05 11.64 -9.78
N ASN A 182 15.01 11.85 -10.68
CA ASN A 182 16.04 12.88 -10.58
C ASN A 182 15.62 14.29 -11.07
N ASP A 183 14.52 14.44 -11.80
CA ASP A 183 14.11 15.73 -12.36
C ASP A 183 13.46 16.65 -11.31
N GLY A 184 12.86 16.08 -10.25
CA GLY A 184 12.40 16.83 -9.07
C GLY A 184 13.55 17.44 -8.24
N ALA A 185 14.73 16.81 -8.30
CA ALA A 185 15.95 17.25 -7.60
C ALA A 185 16.73 18.33 -8.37
N ARG A 186 16.63 18.37 -9.71
CA ARG A 186 17.39 19.29 -10.57
C ARG A 186 17.01 20.77 -10.48
N LYS A 187 15.96 21.14 -9.74
CA LYS A 187 15.60 22.55 -9.46
C LYS A 187 16.05 23.07 -8.09
N SER A 188 17.04 22.43 -7.44
CA SER A 188 17.77 23.04 -6.33
C SER A 188 19.27 22.97 -6.58
N ARG A 189 19.85 24.09 -7.04
CA ARG A 189 21.30 24.25 -7.28
C ARG A 189 22.13 24.32 -5.97
N SER A 190 21.68 23.75 -4.86
CA SER A 190 22.42 23.83 -3.58
C SER A 190 22.71 22.51 -2.87
N CYS A 191 22.53 21.34 -3.48
CA CYS A 191 22.91 20.07 -2.85
C CYS A 191 24.05 19.31 -3.56
N LEU A 192 24.73 19.95 -4.54
CA LEU A 192 25.85 19.35 -5.27
C LEU A 192 27.18 19.41 -4.49
N LEU A 193 27.15 19.20 -3.17
CA LEU A 193 28.32 19.15 -2.28
C LEU A 193 28.32 17.97 -1.30
N MET A 194 27.47 16.95 -1.52
CA MET A 194 27.41 15.75 -0.67
C MET A 194 27.79 14.46 -1.42
N HIS A 195 28.50 14.55 -2.55
CA HIS A 195 29.06 13.37 -3.23
C HIS A 195 30.59 13.40 -3.43
N ASN A 196 31.28 14.47 -2.99
CA ASN A 196 32.74 14.55 -3.02
C ASN A 196 33.43 14.35 -1.65
N TRP A 197 32.67 14.12 -0.58
CA TRP A 197 33.24 13.88 0.77
C TRP A 197 33.35 12.39 1.16
N LEU A 198 32.96 11.47 0.27
CA LEU A 198 33.15 10.02 0.42
C LEU A 198 34.21 9.45 -0.53
N LYS A 199 35.02 10.31 -1.16
CA LYS A 199 36.13 9.90 -2.05
C LYS A 199 37.50 10.52 -1.69
N VAL A 200 37.62 11.17 -0.53
CA VAL A 200 38.89 11.77 -0.07
C VAL A 200 39.32 11.20 1.28
N SER A 201 39.30 9.87 1.44
CA SER A 201 39.95 9.22 2.57
C SER A 201 40.81 8.01 2.22
N ASP A 202 40.93 7.62 0.96
CA ASP A 202 41.81 6.53 0.54
C ASP A 202 42.66 6.94 -0.65
N THR A 203 43.65 7.81 -0.43
CA THR A 203 44.85 7.94 -1.28
C THR A 203 45.86 8.89 -0.64
N ASN A 204 46.76 8.34 0.19
CA ASN A 204 48.21 8.61 0.19
C ASN A 204 48.86 8.27 1.53
N SER A 205 49.68 7.21 1.54
CA SER A 205 51.09 7.33 1.92
C SER A 205 51.90 6.13 1.43
N SER A 206 52.55 6.28 0.27
CA SER A 206 53.88 5.72 0.00
C SER A 206 54.90 6.55 0.82
N SER A 207 56.06 6.12 1.31
CA SER A 207 56.92 4.94 1.15
C SER A 207 58.19 5.22 1.99
N SER A 208 58.82 4.21 2.62
CA SER A 208 60.30 4.18 2.74
C SER A 208 60.81 2.80 3.17
N ASN A 209 61.73 2.26 2.37
CA ASN A 209 62.50 1.04 2.60
C ASN A 209 63.41 1.13 3.85
N ARG A 210 63.54 0.01 4.57
CA ARG A 210 64.85 -0.50 5.06
C ARG A 210 64.75 -1.96 5.49
N VAL A 211 65.68 -2.77 4.98
CA VAL A 211 65.97 -4.17 5.29
C VAL A 211 66.74 -4.27 6.61
N CYS A 212 66.40 -5.21 7.51
CA CYS A 212 67.31 -6.23 8.08
C CYS A 212 66.63 -7.11 9.17
N ASP A 213 66.86 -8.41 9.02
CA ASP A 213 67.05 -9.51 9.99
C ASP A 213 65.97 -9.98 11.00
N ALA A 214 65.81 -11.31 11.01
CA ALA A 214 65.07 -12.13 11.95
C ALA A 214 65.73 -12.19 13.34
N PRO A 215 65.01 -12.64 14.38
CA PRO A 215 65.12 -14.06 14.70
C PRO A 215 63.81 -14.75 15.16
N SER A 216 63.88 -16.07 15.06
CA SER A 216 62.98 -17.13 15.52
C SER A 216 62.61 -17.10 17.00
N VAL A 217 61.36 -17.45 17.36
CA VAL A 217 61.03 -18.28 18.55
C VAL A 217 59.79 -19.15 18.26
N SER A 218 59.86 -20.36 18.78
CA SER A 218 59.04 -21.56 18.59
C SER A 218 57.84 -21.71 19.55
N SER A 219 57.04 -22.75 19.28
CA SER A 219 56.32 -23.66 20.23
C SER A 219 55.03 -23.12 20.88
N ASN A 220 53.89 -23.81 21.06
CA ASN A 220 53.43 -25.21 21.00
C ASN A 220 51.91 -25.21 20.65
N LYS A 221 51.37 -26.09 19.79
CA LYS A 221 50.68 -27.38 20.08
C LYS A 221 49.71 -27.42 21.28
N ILE A 222 48.44 -27.77 20.99
CA ILE A 222 47.48 -28.73 21.63
C ILE A 222 46.22 -28.67 20.73
N SER A 223 45.85 -29.59 19.84
CA SER A 223 45.40 -31.00 19.90
C SER A 223 44.10 -31.26 20.67
N ASP A 224 43.05 -31.52 19.87
CA ASP A 224 42.03 -32.59 19.94
C ASP A 224 40.99 -32.69 21.08
N ILE A 225 39.76 -33.02 20.66
CA ILE A 225 38.80 -34.06 21.12
C ILE A 225 37.39 -33.63 20.62
N THR A 226 36.88 -34.09 19.45
CA THR A 226 36.10 -35.32 19.14
C THR A 226 34.83 -35.61 19.94
N SER A 227 33.71 -35.74 19.20
CA SER A 227 32.56 -36.67 19.34
C SER A 227 31.71 -36.61 20.63
N GLU A 228 30.40 -36.83 20.68
CA GLU A 228 29.48 -37.63 19.86
C GLU A 228 28.02 -37.37 20.31
N LEU A 229 27.05 -37.69 19.43
CA LEU A 229 25.69 -38.23 19.65
C LEU A 229 24.97 -37.99 21.00
N SER A 230 23.68 -37.67 21.06
CA SER A 230 22.60 -38.55 20.58
C SER A 230 21.20 -37.91 20.70
N THR A 231 20.31 -38.50 19.90
CA THR A 231 18.86 -38.38 19.79
C THR A 231 18.07 -38.60 21.08
N GLU A 232 16.96 -37.89 21.27
CA GLU A 232 15.73 -38.51 21.80
C GLU A 232 14.45 -37.74 21.45
N THR A 233 13.48 -38.49 20.97
CA THR A 233 12.11 -38.12 20.61
C THR A 233 11.17 -38.30 21.79
N HIS A 234 10.23 -37.39 22.05
CA HIS A 234 9.01 -37.73 22.81
C HIS A 234 7.74 -37.01 22.35
N LYS A 235 6.68 -37.83 22.24
CA LYS A 235 5.32 -37.64 21.72
C LYS A 235 4.38 -37.04 22.80
N PRO A 236 3.24 -36.38 22.45
CA PRO A 236 2.40 -35.65 23.41
C PRO A 236 1.28 -36.53 24.01
N PRO A 237 0.67 -36.13 25.15
CA PRO A 237 -0.55 -36.77 25.65
C PRO A 237 -1.84 -36.05 25.25
N SER A 238 -2.93 -36.75 25.52
CA SER A 238 -4.22 -36.74 24.86
C SER A 238 -5.31 -35.89 25.53
N LYS A 239 -6.35 -35.68 24.72
CA LYS A 239 -7.72 -35.19 25.00
C LYS A 239 -8.26 -35.49 26.41
N LYS A 240 -8.97 -34.51 26.99
CA LYS A 240 -10.15 -34.73 27.84
C LYS A 240 -11.33 -33.87 27.38
N ARG A 241 -12.48 -34.54 27.27
CA ARG A 241 -13.85 -34.05 27.03
C ARG A 241 -14.61 -34.18 28.36
N LYS A 242 -15.48 -33.23 28.68
CA LYS A 242 -16.61 -33.18 29.67
C LYS A 242 -16.79 -31.69 30.02
N LEU A 243 -17.94 -31.04 29.98
CA LEU A 243 -19.37 -31.39 29.89
C LEU A 243 -20.05 -30.38 28.96
#